data_AF-A0A1S1X467-F1
#
_entry.id   AF-A0A1S1X467-F1
#
_cell.length_a   1.000
_cell.length_b   1.000
_cell.length_c   1.000
_cell.angle_alpha   90.00
_cell.angle_beta   90.00
_cell.angle_gamma   90.00
#
_symmetry.space_group_name_H-M   'P 1'
#
loop_
_entity.id
_entity.type
_entity.pdbx_description
1 polymer ?
#
loop_
_entity_poly.entity_id
_entity_poly.type
_entity_poly.pdbx_seq_one_letter_code
_entity_poly.pdbx_strand_id
1 'polypeptide(L)'
;MADGQALLEELKARPRWPWLGIRMRPGRKTLVNAAGEENAFAFRPLLTVNSIDAACQLAVAGAGLATPPAFLVENELAAGLLVEPLPGWRAAALGVYAVWPANAARASLTLRLVQHLAQTAG
;
A
#
# COMPACT_ATOMS: atom_id res chain seq x y z
N MET A 1 -6.08 -16.42 -17.67
CA MET A 1 -6.06 -15.51 -16.51
C MET A 1 -5.65 -16.34 -15.32
N ALA A 2 -4.47 -16.09 -14.75
CA ALA A 2 -3.99 -16.86 -13.60
C ALA A 2 -4.93 -16.61 -12.41
N ASP A 3 -5.32 -17.68 -11.73
CA ASP A 3 -6.08 -17.61 -10.49
C ASP A 3 -5.27 -16.82 -9.45
N GLY A 4 -5.82 -15.71 -8.96
CA GLY A 4 -5.16 -14.85 -7.97
C GLY A 4 -4.77 -15.61 -6.70
N GLN A 5 -5.50 -16.68 -6.37
CA GLN A 5 -5.18 -17.56 -5.26
C GLN A 5 -3.91 -18.38 -5.51
N ALA A 6 -3.74 -18.93 -6.71
CA ALA A 6 -2.56 -19.71 -7.06
C ALA A 6 -1.30 -18.85 -7.04
N LEU A 7 -1.38 -17.62 -7.57
CA LEU A 7 -0.26 -16.69 -7.52
C LEU A 7 0.05 -16.25 -6.08
N LEU A 8 -0.95 -16.04 -5.24
CA LEU A 8 -0.75 -15.72 -3.82
C LEU A 8 0.02 -16.83 -3.10
N GLU A 9 -0.32 -18.10 -3.34
CA GLU A 9 0.43 -19.22 -2.78
C GLU A 9 1.86 -19.30 -3.36
N GLU A 10 2.07 -18.99 -4.64
CA GLU A 10 3.42 -18.90 -5.21
C GLU A 10 4.25 -17.76 -4.58
N LEU A 11 3.64 -16.60 -4.32
CA LEU A 11 4.27 -15.46 -3.64
C LEU A 11 4.71 -15.82 -2.23
N LYS A 12 3.93 -16.66 -1.54
CA LYS A 12 4.24 -17.17 -0.20
C LYS A 12 5.33 -18.24 -0.23
N ALA A 13 5.28 -19.15 -1.20
CA ALA A 13 6.20 -20.28 -1.30
C ALA A 13 7.61 -19.88 -1.77
N ARG A 14 7.73 -18.81 -2.56
CA ARG A 14 9.03 -18.35 -3.09
C ARG A 14 9.60 -17.18 -2.28
N PRO A 15 10.73 -17.36 -1.58
CA PRO A 15 11.31 -16.31 -0.74
C PRO A 15 11.97 -15.14 -1.50
N ARG A 16 12.08 -15.20 -2.83
CA ARG A 16 12.89 -14.30 -3.67
C ARG A 16 12.09 -13.43 -4.65
N TRP A 17 10.77 -13.30 -4.48
CA TRP A 17 10.03 -12.32 -5.27
C TRP A 17 10.63 -10.92 -5.09
N PRO A 18 10.74 -10.11 -6.16
CA PRO A 18 11.35 -8.79 -6.13
C PRO A 18 10.42 -7.80 -5.44
N TRP A 19 10.16 -7.97 -4.15
CA TRP A 19 9.37 -7.03 -3.40
C TRP A 19 10.15 -5.75 -3.16
N LEU A 20 9.48 -4.62 -3.38
CA LEU A 20 9.95 -3.31 -2.97
C LEU A 20 9.48 -3.07 -1.53
N GLY A 21 10.45 -2.87 -0.63
CA GLY A 21 10.23 -2.60 0.78
C GLY A 21 10.27 -1.11 1.09
N ILE A 22 9.54 -0.71 2.12
CA ILE A 22 9.62 0.62 2.71
C ILE A 22 10.24 0.48 4.09
N ARG A 23 11.33 1.20 4.39
CA ARG A 23 12.15 1.07 5.60
C ARG A 23 11.35 1.14 6.90
N MET A 24 10.30 1.95 6.92
CA MET A 24 9.41 2.17 8.07
C MET A 24 8.33 1.09 8.25
N ARG A 25 8.26 0.10 7.36
CA ARG A 25 7.27 -0.98 7.38
C ARG A 25 7.96 -2.33 7.54
N PRO A 26 7.42 -3.23 8.38
CA PRO A 26 7.93 -4.58 8.45
C PRO A 26 7.77 -5.28 7.10
N GLY A 27 8.64 -6.26 6.82
CA GLY A 27 8.53 -7.18 5.68
C GLY A 27 7.37 -8.17 5.84
N ARG A 28 6.17 -7.69 6.18
CA ARG A 28 4.94 -8.46 6.31
C ARG A 28 3.82 -7.73 5.58
N LYS A 29 2.99 -8.49 4.87
CA LYS A 29 1.83 -8.01 4.13
C LYS A 29 0.60 -8.78 4.57
N THR A 30 -0.53 -8.08 4.63
CA THR A 30 -1.85 -8.69 4.74
C THR A 30 -2.63 -8.28 3.50
N LEU A 31 -3.14 -9.25 2.77
CA LEU A 31 -4.07 -9.06 1.68
C LEU A 31 -5.45 -9.55 2.11
N VAL A 32 -6.50 -8.86 1.67
CA VAL A 32 -7.89 -9.15 1.98
C VAL A 32 -8.65 -9.27 0.67
N ASN A 33 -9.50 -10.28 0.54
CA ASN A 33 -10.37 -10.43 -0.62
C ASN A 33 -11.79 -9.91 -0.37
N ALA A 34 -12.66 -9.99 -1.38
CA ALA A 34 -14.05 -9.52 -1.29
C ALA A 34 -14.91 -10.28 -0.26
N ALA A 35 -14.55 -11.53 0.08
CA ALA A 35 -15.22 -12.31 1.11
C ALA A 35 -14.74 -11.96 2.54
N GLY A 36 -13.75 -11.06 2.67
CA GLY A 36 -13.13 -10.71 3.94
C GLY A 36 -12.09 -11.72 4.42
N GLU A 37 -11.69 -12.67 3.57
CA GLU A 37 -10.61 -13.61 3.92
C GLU A 37 -9.29 -12.86 3.92
N GLU A 38 -8.54 -13.00 5.02
CA GLU A 38 -7.22 -12.39 5.16
C GLU A 38 -6.11 -13.40 4.90
N ASN A 39 -5.14 -13.00 4.10
CA ASN A 39 -3.90 -13.72 3.89
C ASN A 39 -2.72 -12.85 4.29
N ALA A 40 -2.08 -13.23 5.40
CA ALA A 40 -0.90 -12.54 5.88
C ALA A 40 0.37 -13.38 5.68
N PHE A 41 1.41 -12.75 5.14
CA PHE A 41 2.68 -13.41 4.85
C PHE A 41 3.87 -12.46 5.04
N ALA A 42 5.01 -13.05 5.41
CA ALA A 42 6.27 -12.34 5.44
C ALA A 42 6.91 -12.36 4.04
N PHE A 43 7.66 -11.30 3.72
CA PHE A 43 8.43 -11.20 2.49
C PHE A 43 9.78 -10.55 2.78
N ARG A 44 10.79 -10.84 1.95
CA ARG A 44 12.09 -10.18 2.02
C ARG A 44 12.23 -9.21 0.84
N PRO A 45 12.30 -7.90 1.08
CA PRO A 45 12.48 -6.94 0.00
C PRO A 45 13.88 -7.09 -0.63
N LEU A 46 13.95 -7.04 -1.96
CA LEU A 46 15.25 -6.97 -2.67
C LEU A 46 15.81 -5.54 -2.64
N LEU A 47 14.93 -4.55 -2.65
CA LEU A 47 15.26 -3.14 -2.53
C LEU A 47 14.39 -2.52 -1.44
N THR A 48 15.01 -1.68 -0.60
CA THR A 48 14.30 -0.97 0.47
C THR A 48 14.51 0.54 0.31
N VAL A 49 13.42 1.27 0.16
CA VAL A 49 13.39 2.73 0.07
C VAL A 49 12.80 3.35 1.34
N ASN A 50 12.96 4.65 1.52
CA ASN A 50 12.38 5.42 2.63
C ASN A 50 11.23 6.35 2.19
N SER A 51 10.79 6.25 0.93
CA SER A 51 9.69 7.04 0.36
C SER A 51 8.77 6.14 -0.45
N ILE A 52 7.45 6.36 -0.34
CA ILE A 52 6.45 5.66 -1.16
C ILE A 52 6.61 6.03 -2.63
N ASP A 53 6.86 7.31 -2.93
CA ASP A 53 7.04 7.81 -4.30
C ASP A 53 8.19 7.07 -5.02
N ALA A 54 9.32 6.90 -4.33
CA ALA A 54 10.45 6.13 -4.86
C ALA A 54 10.09 4.65 -5.11
N ALA A 55 9.25 4.05 -4.26
CA ALA A 55 8.77 2.68 -4.48
C ALA A 55 7.86 2.60 -5.72
N CYS A 56 7.00 3.60 -5.94
CA CYS A 56 6.17 3.69 -7.14
C CYS A 56 7.03 3.79 -8.40
N GLN A 57 7.97 4.73 -8.44
CA GLN A 57 8.86 4.93 -9.61
C GLN A 57 9.71 3.68 -9.90
N LEU A 58 10.21 2.99 -8.88
CA LEU A 58 10.91 1.72 -9.04
C LEU A 58 9.99 0.62 -9.60
N ALA A 59 8.73 0.55 -9.17
CA ALA A 59 7.78 -0.40 -9.71
C ALA A 59 7.50 -0.13 -11.20
N VAL A 60 7.31 1.15 -11.57
CA VAL A 60 7.12 1.59 -12.97
C VAL A 60 8.34 1.26 -13.83
N ALA A 61 9.55 1.38 -13.27
CA ALA A 61 10.79 0.99 -13.91
C ALA A 61 11.01 -0.54 -13.97
N GLY A 62 10.06 -1.35 -13.50
CA GLY A 62 10.13 -2.81 -13.54
C GLY A 62 11.01 -3.44 -12.45
N ALA A 63 11.39 -2.69 -11.42
CA ALA A 63 12.27 -3.20 -10.35
C ALA A 63 11.58 -4.20 -9.41
N GLY A 64 10.24 -4.30 -9.44
CA GLY A 64 9.54 -5.29 -8.63
C GLY A 64 8.10 -4.97 -8.23
N LEU A 65 7.61 -5.72 -7.23
CA LEU A 65 6.27 -5.63 -6.67
C LEU A 65 6.20 -4.60 -5.54
N ALA A 66 5.29 -3.63 -5.67
CA ALA A 66 4.97 -2.65 -4.63
C ALA A 66 3.51 -2.77 -4.20
N THR A 67 3.17 -2.10 -3.09
CA THR A 67 1.76 -1.86 -2.68
C THR A 67 1.58 -0.36 -2.47
N PRO A 68 1.58 0.42 -3.56
CA PRO A 68 1.37 1.86 -3.48
C PRO A 68 -0.10 2.15 -3.11
N PRO A 69 -0.39 3.30 -2.49
CA PRO A 69 -1.73 3.88 -2.53
C PRO A 69 -2.17 4.03 -4.00
N ALA A 70 -3.40 3.61 -4.32
CA ALA A 70 -3.90 3.57 -5.70
C ALA A 70 -3.77 4.93 -6.41
N PHE A 71 -4.17 6.02 -5.73
CA PHE A 71 -4.12 7.39 -6.26
C PHE A 71 -2.73 7.86 -6.70
N LEU A 72 -1.63 7.24 -6.20
CA LEU A 72 -0.27 7.59 -6.62
C LEU A 72 0.16 6.93 -7.94
N VAL A 73 -0.59 5.94 -8.41
CA VAL A 73 -0.22 5.11 -9.57
C VAL A 73 -1.38 4.92 -10.57
N GLU A 74 -2.47 5.66 -10.41
CA GLU A 74 -3.67 5.55 -11.26
C GLU A 74 -3.34 5.80 -12.74
N ASN A 75 -2.49 6.79 -13.03
CA ASN A 75 -2.09 7.11 -14.39
C ASN A 75 -1.27 5.98 -15.03
N GLU A 76 -0.34 5.41 -14.27
CA GLU A 76 0.55 4.34 -14.73
C GLU A 76 -0.20 3.02 -14.91
N LEU A 77 -1.22 2.75 -14.08
CA LEU A 77 -2.15 1.64 -14.28
C LEU A 77 -3.00 1.85 -15.54
N ALA A 78 -3.57 3.05 -15.72
CA ALA A 78 -4.37 3.37 -16.90
C ALA A 78 -3.56 3.32 -18.21
N ALA A 79 -2.28 3.72 -18.16
CA ALA A 79 -1.35 3.66 -19.27
C ALA A 79 -0.77 2.25 -19.52
N GLY A 80 -1.08 1.26 -18.67
CA GLY A 80 -0.53 -0.10 -18.76
C GLY A 80 0.95 -0.22 -18.43
N LEU A 81 1.55 0.79 -17.80
CA LEU A 81 2.92 0.75 -17.28
C LEU A 81 3.02 -0.06 -15.99
N LEU A 82 1.91 -0.14 -15.26
CA LEU A 82 1.74 -1.01 -14.09
C LEU A 82 0.55 -1.95 -14.32
N VAL A 83 0.58 -3.09 -13.63
CA VAL A 83 -0.51 -4.07 -13.64
C VAL A 83 -0.78 -4.55 -12.21
N GLU A 84 -2.03 -4.92 -11.94
CA GLU A 84 -2.42 -5.57 -10.68
C GLU A 84 -2.26 -7.10 -10.81
N PRO A 85 -1.24 -7.74 -10.20
CA PRO A 85 -0.96 -9.15 -10.44
C PRO A 85 -1.91 -10.10 -9.69
N LEU A 86 -2.55 -9.62 -8.61
CA LEU A 86 -3.42 -10.40 -7.74
C LEU A 86 -4.86 -9.87 -7.81
N PRO A 87 -5.60 -10.13 -8.91
CA PRO A 87 -6.98 -9.69 -9.03
C PRO A 87 -7.82 -10.26 -7.87
N GLY A 88 -8.65 -9.42 -7.26
CA GLY A 88 -9.51 -9.79 -6.14
C GLY A 88 -8.86 -9.77 -4.76
N TRP A 89 -7.54 -9.58 -4.66
CA TRP A 89 -6.81 -9.41 -3.40
C TRP A 89 -6.31 -7.98 -3.27
N ARG A 90 -6.67 -7.29 -2.17
CA ARG A 90 -6.22 -5.93 -1.90
C ARG A 90 -5.37 -5.89 -0.65
N ALA A 91 -4.39 -5.00 -0.61
CA ALA A 91 -3.67 -4.74 0.64
C ALA A 91 -4.65 -4.23 1.70
N ALA A 92 -4.51 -4.73 2.93
CA ALA A 92 -5.33 -4.26 4.06
C ALA A 92 -5.21 -2.73 4.19
N ALA A 93 -6.36 -2.06 4.31
CA ALA A 93 -6.44 -0.60 4.39
C ALA A 93 -5.63 -0.08 5.58
N LEU A 94 -4.92 1.02 5.36
CA LEU A 94 -4.18 1.71 6.40
C LEU A 94 -4.97 2.92 6.86
N GLY A 95 -5.14 3.06 8.18
CA GLY A 95 -5.75 4.24 8.75
C GLY A 95 -4.88 5.47 8.52
N VAL A 96 -5.53 6.58 8.15
CA VAL A 96 -4.93 7.91 8.12
C VAL A 96 -5.37 8.63 9.38
N TYR A 97 -4.42 9.15 10.15
CA TYR A 97 -4.67 9.76 11.45
C TYR A 97 -4.07 11.16 11.49
N ALA A 98 -4.84 12.13 11.97
CA ALA A 98 -4.29 13.40 12.41
C ALA A 98 -3.83 13.26 13.88
N VAL A 99 -2.61 13.70 14.18
CA VAL A 99 -2.01 13.62 15.52
C VAL A 99 -1.57 15.01 15.95
N TRP A 100 -1.98 15.45 17.14
CA TRP A 100 -1.64 16.76 17.70
C TRP A 100 -1.60 16.71 19.25
N PRO A 101 -0.96 17.70 19.92
CA PRO A 101 -0.88 17.75 21.37
C PRO A 101 -2.25 17.82 22.07
N ALA A 102 -2.39 17.15 23.22
CA ALA A 102 -3.64 17.08 23.96
C ALA A 102 -4.13 18.44 24.53
N ASN A 103 -3.27 19.45 24.56
CA ASN A 103 -3.57 20.79 25.06
C ASN A 103 -4.02 21.77 23.96
N ALA A 104 -4.33 21.30 22.74
CA ALA A 104 -4.83 22.15 21.68
C ALA A 104 -6.18 22.79 22.04
N ALA A 105 -6.29 24.11 21.91
CA ALA A 105 -7.52 24.84 22.18
C ALA A 105 -8.66 24.41 21.24
N ARG A 106 -9.89 24.33 21.76
CA ARG A 106 -11.11 23.94 21.02
C ARG A 106 -11.45 24.84 19.82
N ALA A 107 -11.01 26.10 19.84
CA ALA A 107 -11.20 27.05 18.73
C ALA A 107 -9.93 27.23 17.87
N SER A 108 -8.94 26.35 18.00
CA SER A 108 -7.68 26.46 17.25
C SER A 108 -7.90 26.28 15.75
N LEU A 109 -7.10 26.97 14.95
CA LEU A 109 -7.02 26.76 13.51
C LEU A 109 -6.68 25.30 13.17
N THR A 110 -5.86 24.64 14.01
CA THR A 110 -5.54 23.22 13.89
C THR A 110 -6.79 22.34 13.91
N LEU A 111 -7.68 22.51 14.89
CA LEU A 111 -8.89 21.69 14.97
C LEU A 111 -9.84 21.97 13.79
N ARG A 112 -9.98 23.25 13.40
CA ARG A 112 -10.78 23.63 12.22
C ARG A 112 -10.25 22.98 10.94
N LEU A 113 -8.93 22.96 10.76
CA LEU A 113 -8.28 22.27 9.63
C LEU A 113 -8.53 20.76 9.67
N VAL A 114 -8.35 20.12 10.83
CA VAL A 114 -8.60 18.67 10.98
C VAL A 114 -10.05 18.31 10.67
N GLN A 115 -11.01 19.11 11.16
CA GLN A 115 -12.43 18.93 10.87
C GLN A 115 -12.73 19.09 9.37
N HIS A 116 -12.11 20.08 8.73
CA HIS A 116 -12.25 20.28 7.30
C HIS A 116 -11.70 19.08 6.52
N LEU A 117 -10.47 18.64 6.82
CA LEU A 117 -9.84 17.49 6.17
C LEU A 117 -10.66 16.21 6.36
N ALA A 118 -11.24 15.99 7.53
CA ALA A 118 -12.10 14.83 7.80
C ALA A 118 -13.39 14.80 6.98
N GLN A 119 -13.89 15.97 6.53
CA GLN A 119 -15.08 16.08 5.68
C GLN A 119 -14.74 15.93 4.19
N THR A 120 -13.52 16.30 3.78
CA THR A 120 -13.08 16.29 2.38
C THR A 120 -12.28 15.05 2.00
N ALA A 121 -11.75 14.30 2.97
CA ALA A 121 -11.06 13.03 2.73
C ALA A 121 -12.10 11.92 2.57
N GLY A 122 -12.75 11.90 1.40
CA GLY A 122 -13.68 10.87 0.96
C GLY A 122 -13.48 10.59 -0.52
#